data_AF-A0A938R0Q0-F1
#
_entry.id   AF-A0A938R0Q0-F1
#
_cell.length_a   1.000
_cell.length_b   1.000
_cell.length_c   1.000
_cell.angle_alpha   90.00
_cell.angle_beta   90.00
_cell.angle_gamma   90.00
#
_symmetry.space_group_name_H-M   'P 1'
#
loop_
_entity.id
_entity.type
_entity.pdbx_description
1 polymer ?
#
loop_
_entity_poly.entity_id
_entity_poly.type
_entity_poly.pdbx_seq_one_letter_code
_entity_poly.pdbx_strand_id
1 'polypeptide(L)'
;MSFHRSLTLWAATAALGSACADEPLVSFCTDDGSGFYIEDVSVLQSNLGWQGTADAVVLSYEDARLAEDDRSSWRVTGIDVLVMIPLSGFDTYRDDAVLEVQLFDGDDLNATTPYKRRQTLVARPLQWSTHTFDTPPEGAREVDGFGLPVQNFEVDYVRAWWHFDFSDVIPEEGLTSTDYAVGLYWPEGPAPLVGYSFYDRPCADNWTNYDEADPPYVGESTSGWSSNGARNLNNECNWPMVKVYTELRSACQK
;
A
#
# COMPACT_ATOMS: atom_id res chain seq x y z
N MET A 1 -6.77 -9.67 90.13
CA MET A 1 -7.05 -10.98 89.50
C MET A 1 -6.53 -10.88 88.07
N SER A 2 -5.39 -11.53 87.75
CA SER A 2 -5.31 -12.83 87.04
C SER A 2 -5.67 -12.65 85.55
N PHE A 3 -4.95 -13.08 84.50
CA PHE A 3 -3.97 -14.13 84.18
C PHE A 3 -3.10 -13.60 83.01
N HIS A 4 -1.81 -13.90 82.82
CA HIS A 4 -1.14 -15.12 82.31
C HIS A 4 -1.47 -15.59 80.88
N ARG A 5 -0.38 -15.94 80.15
CA ARG A 5 -0.20 -16.67 78.85
C ARG A 5 0.06 -15.79 77.62
N SER A 6 1.14 -15.89 76.83
CA SER A 6 2.07 -16.94 76.35
C SER A 6 1.76 -17.43 74.93
N LEU A 7 2.78 -17.32 74.05
CA LEU A 7 3.04 -18.01 72.76
C LEU A 7 2.04 -17.76 71.61
N THR A 8 2.45 -17.58 70.34
CA THR A 8 3.23 -18.55 69.55
C THR A 8 3.86 -17.88 68.33
N LEU A 9 5.14 -18.16 68.09
CA LEU A 9 5.90 -17.86 66.88
C LEU A 9 5.57 -18.93 65.82
N TRP A 10 5.10 -18.53 64.64
CA TRP A 10 5.13 -19.39 63.45
C TRP A 10 5.96 -18.69 62.39
N ALA A 11 7.18 -19.21 62.18
CA ALA A 11 7.99 -18.91 61.03
C ALA A 11 7.42 -19.68 59.82
N ALA A 12 6.89 -18.96 58.84
CA ALA A 12 6.54 -19.54 57.55
C ALA A 12 7.68 -19.25 56.57
N THR A 13 8.58 -20.22 56.43
CA THR A 13 9.59 -20.26 55.38
C THR A 13 8.88 -20.63 54.07
N ALA A 14 8.46 -19.64 53.29
CA ALA A 14 7.98 -19.87 51.93
C ALA A 14 9.19 -20.03 50.99
N ALA A 15 9.40 -21.27 50.55
CA ALA A 15 10.33 -21.60 49.49
C ALA A 15 9.89 -20.92 48.19
N LEU A 16 10.64 -19.88 47.78
CA LEU A 16 10.63 -19.39 46.40
C LEU A 16 11.36 -20.43 45.55
N GLY A 17 10.63 -21.48 45.18
CA GLY A 17 11.06 -22.40 44.14
C GLY A 17 11.15 -21.64 42.82
N SER A 18 12.38 -21.45 42.36
CA SER A 18 12.72 -20.96 41.03
C SER A 18 12.12 -21.87 39.96
N ALA A 19 10.94 -21.53 39.47
CA ALA A 19 10.45 -22.00 38.17
C ALA A 19 10.96 -21.02 37.11
N CYS A 20 12.29 -20.94 36.93
CA CYS A 20 12.84 -20.52 35.66
C CYS A 20 12.63 -21.71 34.72
N ALA A 21 11.44 -21.78 34.12
CA ALA A 21 11.28 -22.59 32.94
C ALA A 21 12.23 -21.99 31.89
N ASP A 22 13.25 -22.75 31.51
CA ASP A 22 14.06 -22.50 30.32
C ASP A 22 13.11 -22.59 29.12
N GLU A 23 12.34 -21.54 28.84
CA GLU A 23 11.75 -21.40 27.52
C GLU A 23 12.92 -21.28 26.54
N PRO A 24 13.04 -22.19 25.57
CA PRO A 24 14.10 -22.11 24.60
C PRO A 24 13.96 -20.74 23.91
N LEU A 25 15.02 -19.92 23.99
CA LEU A 25 15.11 -18.68 23.23
C LEU A 25 14.87 -19.01 21.75
N VAL A 26 13.66 -18.71 21.27
CA VAL A 26 13.31 -18.82 19.85
C VAL A 26 14.00 -17.65 19.16
N SER A 27 15.04 -17.96 18.38
CA SER A 27 15.67 -16.98 17.49
C SER A 27 14.83 -16.87 16.22
N PHE A 28 14.48 -15.65 15.85
CA PHE A 28 13.83 -15.36 14.58
C PHE A 28 14.85 -14.89 13.56
N CYS A 29 14.65 -15.31 12.33
CA CYS A 29 15.41 -14.89 11.17
C CYS A 29 14.49 -14.02 10.31
N THR A 30 15.02 -12.91 9.80
CA THR A 30 14.33 -12.00 8.89
C THR A 30 14.94 -12.15 7.51
N ASP A 31 14.11 -12.47 6.53
CA ASP A 31 14.48 -12.46 5.13
C ASP A 31 13.70 -11.37 4.42
N ASP A 32 14.42 -10.49 3.71
CA ASP A 32 13.80 -9.57 2.77
C ASP A 32 13.13 -10.42 1.68
N GLY A 33 11.80 -10.44 1.67
CA GLY A 33 11.00 -11.30 0.81
C GLY A 33 11.07 -10.87 -0.65
N SER A 34 10.62 -11.76 -1.56
CA SER A 34 10.38 -11.37 -2.95
C SER A 34 9.28 -10.32 -2.98
N GLY A 35 9.66 -9.07 -3.22
CA GLY A 35 8.70 -7.99 -3.44
C GLY A 35 7.88 -8.20 -4.71
N PHE A 36 6.72 -7.56 -4.79
CA PHE A 36 5.96 -7.46 -6.04
C PHE A 36 6.43 -6.24 -6.82
N TYR A 37 6.74 -6.42 -8.11
CA TYR A 37 7.15 -5.34 -9.00
C TYR A 37 6.24 -5.34 -10.22
N ILE A 38 5.40 -4.32 -10.35
CA ILE A 38 4.41 -4.27 -11.43
C ILE A 38 5.04 -4.19 -12.84
N GLU A 39 6.25 -3.63 -12.96
CA GLU A 39 6.99 -3.56 -14.23
C GLU A 39 7.34 -4.95 -14.78
N ASP A 40 7.37 -5.99 -13.94
CA ASP A 40 7.67 -7.37 -14.39
C ASP A 40 6.49 -8.02 -15.11
N VAL A 41 5.29 -7.45 -14.94
CA VAL A 41 4.02 -8.06 -15.36
C VAL A 41 3.12 -7.10 -16.13
N SER A 42 3.56 -5.87 -16.37
CA SER A 42 2.76 -4.85 -17.02
C SER A 42 3.59 -3.81 -17.77
N VAL A 43 2.93 -3.07 -18.66
CA VAL A 43 3.50 -1.94 -19.40
C VAL A 43 3.00 -0.64 -18.79
N LEU A 44 3.91 0.31 -18.65
CA LEU A 44 3.61 1.65 -18.18
C LEU A 44 2.65 2.36 -19.13
N GLN A 45 1.66 3.02 -18.54
CA GLN A 45 0.74 3.96 -19.14
C GLN A 45 0.69 5.21 -18.28
N SER A 46 0.27 6.33 -18.85
CA SER A 46 -0.08 7.48 -18.02
C SER A 46 -1.57 7.45 -17.76
N ASN A 47 -1.96 7.66 -16.51
CA ASN A 47 -3.32 8.03 -16.17
C ASN A 47 -3.27 9.01 -14.98
N LEU A 48 -4.39 9.69 -14.70
CA LEU A 48 -4.49 10.73 -13.69
C LEU A 48 -5.27 10.21 -12.49
N GLY A 49 -4.73 10.45 -11.29
CA GLY A 49 -5.55 10.45 -10.08
C GLY A 49 -6.41 11.71 -10.02
N TRP A 50 -7.55 11.62 -9.35
CA TRP A 50 -8.44 12.76 -9.11
C TRP A 50 -8.52 13.04 -7.62
N GLN A 51 -8.65 14.32 -7.25
CA GLN A 51 -8.80 14.66 -5.83
C GLN A 51 -10.04 13.98 -5.25
N GLY A 52 -9.87 13.35 -4.09
CA GLY A 52 -10.93 12.60 -3.40
C GLY A 52 -11.11 11.18 -3.92
N THR A 53 -10.39 10.75 -4.96
CA THR A 53 -10.46 9.39 -5.48
C THR A 53 -9.35 8.51 -4.93
N ALA A 54 -9.55 7.20 -5.06
CA ALA A 54 -8.63 6.17 -4.69
C ALA A 54 -8.74 5.00 -5.65
N ASP A 55 -7.62 4.41 -6.01
CA ASP A 55 -7.54 3.17 -6.78
C ASP A 55 -6.68 2.16 -6.02
N ALA A 56 -7.03 0.88 -6.08
CA ALA A 56 -6.33 -0.17 -5.36
C ALA A 56 -6.23 -1.48 -6.14
N VAL A 57 -5.12 -2.18 -5.90
CA VAL A 57 -4.83 -3.51 -6.46
C VAL A 57 -4.82 -4.56 -5.36
N VAL A 58 -5.51 -5.67 -5.56
CA VAL A 58 -5.34 -6.87 -4.72
C VAL A 58 -4.15 -7.68 -5.25
N LEU A 59 -3.27 -8.06 -4.34
CA LEU A 59 -2.06 -8.84 -4.56
C LEU A 59 -2.07 -10.03 -3.61
N SER A 60 -1.32 -11.07 -3.97
CA SER A 60 -1.17 -12.27 -3.15
C SER A 60 0.30 -12.43 -2.78
N TYR A 61 0.57 -12.74 -1.52
CA TYR A 61 1.88 -13.14 -1.03
C TYR A 61 1.85 -14.64 -0.72
N GLU A 62 2.74 -15.38 -1.38
CA GLU A 62 2.87 -16.81 -1.22
C GLU A 62 4.32 -17.14 -0.83
N ASP A 63 4.51 -17.67 0.39
CA ASP A 63 5.77 -18.26 0.82
C ASP A 63 5.47 -19.57 1.56
N ALA A 64 6.13 -20.65 1.16
CA ALA A 64 5.91 -21.98 1.73
C ALA A 64 6.14 -22.02 3.25
N ARG A 65 7.02 -21.16 3.77
CA ARG A 65 7.37 -21.10 5.20
C ARG A 65 6.22 -20.62 6.08
N LEU A 66 5.27 -19.87 5.53
CA LEU A 66 4.04 -19.49 6.24
C LEU A 66 3.13 -20.71 6.51
N ALA A 67 3.17 -21.72 5.64
CA ALA A 67 2.41 -22.96 5.82
C ALA A 67 3.17 -24.01 6.65
N GLU A 68 4.51 -23.96 6.64
CA GLU A 68 5.37 -24.95 7.28
C GLU A 68 5.68 -24.65 8.76
N ASP A 69 5.67 -23.39 9.19
CA ASP A 69 5.94 -22.96 10.57
C ASP A 69 4.88 -21.95 11.03
N ASP A 70 4.11 -22.33 12.05
CA ASP A 70 3.03 -21.52 12.63
C ASP A 70 3.53 -20.26 13.37
N ARG A 71 4.84 -20.14 13.54
CA ARG A 71 5.50 -18.95 14.09
C ARG A 71 6.05 -18.03 13.00
N SER A 72 5.91 -18.39 11.73
CA SER A 72 6.27 -17.52 10.62
C SER A 72 5.24 -16.41 10.46
N SER A 73 5.72 -15.19 10.25
CA SER A 73 4.91 -14.03 9.89
C SER A 73 5.51 -13.32 8.70
N TRP A 74 4.70 -12.53 8.00
CA TRP A 74 5.17 -11.68 6.92
C TRP A 74 4.52 -10.32 7.02
N ARG A 75 5.21 -9.28 6.55
CA ARG A 75 4.64 -7.93 6.44
C ARG A 75 5.10 -7.24 5.19
N VAL A 76 4.35 -6.21 4.80
CA VAL A 76 4.84 -5.19 3.89
C VAL A 76 5.70 -4.22 4.70
N THR A 77 6.92 -3.94 4.24
CA THR A 77 7.84 -2.99 4.89
C THR A 77 7.89 -1.67 4.16
N GLY A 78 7.61 -1.65 2.86
CA GLY A 78 7.56 -0.42 2.10
C GLY A 78 6.84 -0.58 0.77
N ILE A 79 6.44 0.55 0.20
CA ILE A 79 5.79 0.63 -1.10
C ILE A 79 6.42 1.76 -1.89
N ASP A 80 6.93 1.49 -3.08
CA ASP A 80 7.27 2.55 -4.03
C ASP A 80 6.12 2.77 -4.99
N VAL A 81 5.79 4.05 -5.23
CA VAL A 81 4.82 4.48 -6.23
C VAL A 81 5.56 5.18 -7.36
N LEU A 82 5.29 4.81 -8.61
CA LEU A 82 5.87 5.52 -9.75
C LEU A 82 5.10 6.83 -9.98
N VAL A 83 5.75 7.96 -9.69
CA VAL A 83 5.23 9.28 -10.03
C VAL A 83 5.76 9.72 -11.39
N MET A 84 4.94 10.42 -12.14
CA MET A 84 5.25 10.97 -13.45
C MET A 84 4.93 12.47 -13.46
N ILE A 85 5.69 13.26 -14.21
CA ILE A 85 5.43 14.69 -14.43
C ILE A 85 5.72 14.96 -15.91
N PRO A 86 4.85 15.69 -16.64
CA PRO A 86 5.11 16.04 -18.02
C PRO A 86 6.43 16.80 -18.12
N LEU A 87 7.25 16.49 -19.11
CA LEU A 87 8.59 17.07 -19.21
C LEU A 87 8.54 18.60 -19.28
N SER A 88 7.54 19.19 -19.92
CA SER A 88 7.38 20.66 -19.99
C SER A 88 7.04 21.32 -18.66
N GLY A 89 6.40 20.59 -17.74
CA GLY A 89 5.93 21.09 -16.46
C GLY A 89 6.92 20.92 -15.32
N PHE A 90 7.95 20.08 -15.51
CA PHE A 90 8.82 19.61 -14.43
C PHE A 90 9.54 20.73 -13.68
N ASP A 91 10.12 21.71 -14.40
CA ASP A 91 10.86 22.82 -13.79
C ASP A 91 9.97 23.76 -12.95
N THR A 92 8.65 23.70 -13.16
CA THR A 92 7.65 24.52 -12.46
C THR A 92 6.80 23.71 -11.48
N TYR A 93 7.07 22.41 -11.35
CA TYR A 93 6.30 21.53 -10.50
C TYR A 93 6.41 21.95 -9.03
N ARG A 94 5.29 21.92 -8.33
CA ARG A 94 5.20 22.35 -6.93
C ARG A 94 5.35 21.15 -6.01
N ASP A 95 6.11 21.32 -4.94
CA ASP A 95 6.31 20.32 -3.89
C ASP A 95 5.11 20.31 -2.90
N ASP A 96 3.89 20.17 -3.42
CA ASP A 96 2.64 20.21 -2.63
C ASP A 96 1.62 19.14 -3.01
N ALA A 97 1.94 18.26 -3.96
CA ALA A 97 1.14 17.07 -4.24
C ALA A 97 1.14 16.13 -3.03
N VAL A 98 -0.03 15.68 -2.60
CA VAL A 98 -0.19 14.76 -1.48
C VAL A 98 -0.71 13.42 -1.97
N LEU A 99 -0.12 12.34 -1.49
CA LEU A 99 -0.57 10.98 -1.74
C LEU A 99 -0.65 10.24 -0.42
N GLU A 100 -1.70 9.44 -0.26
CA GLU A 100 -1.86 8.49 0.82
C GLU A 100 -1.85 7.08 0.26
N VAL A 101 -0.86 6.29 0.66
CA VAL A 101 -0.83 4.85 0.40
C VAL A 101 -1.59 4.15 1.52
N GLN A 102 -2.49 3.26 1.13
CA GLN A 102 -3.35 2.47 2.00
C GLN A 102 -3.03 0.99 1.78
N LEU A 103 -2.77 0.25 2.85
CA LEU A 103 -2.55 -1.19 2.78
C LEU A 103 -3.63 -1.91 3.57
N PHE A 104 -4.32 -2.84 2.93
CA PHE A 104 -5.39 -3.64 3.51
C PHE A 104 -4.90 -5.07 3.73
N ASP A 105 -5.11 -5.58 4.94
CA ASP A 105 -4.95 -7.00 5.27
C ASP A 105 -6.20 -7.77 4.83
N GLY A 106 -6.21 -8.22 3.58
CA GLY A 106 -7.35 -8.84 2.91
C GLY A 106 -7.69 -8.23 1.55
N ASP A 107 -8.66 -8.83 0.87
CA ASP A 107 -9.14 -8.46 -0.47
C ASP A 107 -10.46 -7.65 -0.46
N ASP A 108 -11.17 -7.61 0.67
CA ASP A 108 -12.37 -6.78 0.87
C ASP A 108 -12.03 -5.45 1.56
N LEU A 109 -11.87 -4.41 0.75
CA LEU A 109 -11.50 -3.06 1.21
C LEU A 109 -12.62 -2.37 2.00
N ASN A 110 -13.86 -2.89 2.00
CA ASN A 110 -14.93 -2.38 2.85
C ASN A 110 -14.99 -3.06 4.22
N ALA A 111 -14.43 -4.26 4.34
CA ALA A 111 -14.37 -5.01 5.59
C ALA A 111 -13.10 -4.73 6.40
N THR A 112 -12.00 -4.37 5.73
CA THR A 112 -10.70 -4.18 6.38
C THR A 112 -10.37 -2.71 6.62
N THR A 113 -9.86 -2.40 7.82
CA THR A 113 -9.27 -1.08 8.11
C THR A 113 -7.84 -1.02 7.59
N PRO A 114 -7.49 -0.05 6.72
CA PRO A 114 -6.16 -0.01 6.14
C PRO A 114 -5.11 0.57 7.10
N TYR A 115 -3.88 0.08 6.97
CA TYR A 115 -2.69 0.81 7.38
C TYR A 115 -2.44 1.96 6.41
N LYS A 116 -2.11 3.15 6.92
CA LYS A 116 -2.04 4.37 6.10
C LYS A 116 -0.70 5.07 6.22
N ARG A 117 -0.16 5.48 5.07
CA ARG A 117 1.00 6.36 4.99
C ARG A 117 0.73 7.51 4.03
N ARG A 118 0.68 8.72 4.59
CA ARG A 118 0.50 9.96 3.82
C ARG A 118 1.83 10.69 3.73
N GLN A 119 2.17 11.15 2.53
CA GLN A 119 3.34 11.99 2.31
C GLN A 119 3.02 13.10 1.31
N THR A 120 3.78 14.20 1.41
CA THR A 120 3.82 15.26 0.41
C THR A 120 5.02 15.02 -0.51
N LEU A 121 4.79 15.02 -1.81
CA LEU A 121 5.83 14.84 -2.81
C LEU A 121 6.76 16.04 -2.77
N VAL A 122 8.03 15.79 -2.50
CA VAL A 122 9.11 16.75 -2.70
C VAL A 122 9.91 16.23 -3.89
N ALA A 123 9.89 16.94 -5.01
CA ALA A 123 10.43 16.42 -6.26
C ALA A 123 11.96 16.32 -6.24
N ARG A 124 12.64 17.34 -5.69
CA ARG A 124 14.11 17.45 -5.70
C ARG A 124 14.90 16.24 -5.16
N PRO A 125 14.52 15.58 -4.06
CA PRO A 125 15.26 14.42 -3.54
C PRO A 125 15.07 13.15 -4.37
N LEU A 126 14.09 13.08 -5.27
CA LEU A 126 13.85 11.89 -6.07
C LEU A 126 14.82 11.78 -7.25
N GLN A 127 15.09 10.53 -7.65
CA GLN A 127 15.90 10.24 -8.83
C GLN A 127 15.02 10.14 -10.06
N TRP A 128 15.01 11.18 -10.87
CA TRP A 128 14.19 11.28 -12.07
C TRP A 128 14.87 10.68 -13.29
N SER A 129 14.07 10.01 -14.11
CA SER A 129 14.47 9.51 -15.44
C SER A 129 13.45 9.95 -16.48
N THR A 130 13.89 10.24 -17.69
CA THR A 130 12.98 10.55 -18.80
C THR A 130 12.31 9.27 -19.30
N HIS A 131 11.03 9.37 -19.66
CA HIS A 131 10.26 8.34 -20.33
C HIS A 131 9.48 8.97 -21.49
N THR A 132 9.55 8.34 -22.65
CA THR A 132 8.79 8.76 -23.83
C THR A 132 7.82 7.65 -24.20
N PHE A 133 6.53 7.96 -24.24
CA PHE A 133 5.51 7.05 -24.74
C PHE A 133 5.54 7.03 -26.29
N ASP A 134 5.40 5.84 -26.87
CA ASP A 134 5.38 5.66 -28.34
C ASP A 134 4.18 6.36 -29.01
N THR A 135 3.09 6.51 -28.26
CA THR A 135 1.90 7.25 -28.65
C THR A 135 1.46 8.12 -27.47
N PRO A 136 0.84 9.29 -27.71
CA PRO A 136 0.18 10.03 -26.66
C PRO A 136 -0.76 9.10 -25.89
N PRO A 137 -0.79 9.16 -24.55
CA PRO A 137 -1.67 8.35 -23.73
C PRO A 137 -3.12 8.35 -24.24
N GLU A 138 -3.76 7.18 -24.18
CA GLU A 138 -5.18 7.05 -24.49
C GLU A 138 -5.99 7.92 -23.52
N GLY A 139 -6.78 8.86 -24.06
CA GLY A 139 -7.37 9.99 -23.30
C GLY A 139 -6.92 11.37 -23.81
N ALA A 140 -5.77 11.46 -24.50
CA ALA A 140 -5.27 12.70 -25.12
C ALA A 140 -6.12 13.24 -26.29
N ARG A 141 -7.20 12.53 -26.64
CA ARG A 141 -8.15 12.93 -27.68
C ARG A 141 -9.46 13.48 -27.13
N GLU A 142 -9.64 13.59 -25.82
CA GLU A 142 -10.76 14.34 -25.28
C GLU A 142 -10.58 15.84 -25.56
N VAL A 143 -11.26 16.27 -26.60
CA VAL A 143 -11.76 17.63 -26.70
C VAL A 143 -12.93 17.74 -25.72
N ASP A 144 -12.98 18.82 -24.94
CA ASP A 144 -14.16 19.12 -24.14
C ASP A 144 -15.38 19.25 -25.08
N GLY A 145 -16.58 19.32 -24.52
CA GLY A 145 -17.82 19.59 -25.27
C GLY A 145 -17.81 20.92 -26.06
N PHE A 146 -16.70 21.68 -26.04
CA PHE A 146 -16.46 22.93 -26.75
C PHE A 146 -15.31 22.85 -27.79
N GLY A 147 -14.70 21.68 -28.00
CA GLY A 147 -13.64 21.51 -29.00
C GLY A 147 -12.27 22.04 -28.55
N LEU A 148 -12.06 22.26 -27.25
CA LEU A 148 -10.77 22.65 -26.67
C LEU A 148 -10.03 21.41 -26.15
N PRO A 149 -8.72 21.28 -26.36
CA PRO A 149 -7.96 20.14 -25.85
C PRO A 149 -8.00 20.12 -24.32
N VAL A 150 -8.58 19.07 -23.75
CA VAL A 150 -8.58 18.82 -22.30
C VAL A 150 -7.23 18.20 -21.98
N GLN A 151 -6.28 19.06 -21.65
CA GLN A 151 -4.90 18.72 -21.26
C GLN A 151 -4.05 18.15 -22.40
N ASN A 152 -2.94 18.83 -22.70
CA ASN A 152 -1.93 18.30 -23.60
C ASN A 152 -1.22 17.15 -22.88
N PHE A 153 -1.71 15.92 -23.04
CA PHE A 153 -0.90 14.77 -22.69
C PHE A 153 0.33 14.79 -23.61
N GLU A 154 1.49 14.97 -22.99
CA GLU A 154 2.77 14.97 -23.70
C GLU A 154 3.16 13.52 -23.96
N VAL A 155 4.06 13.28 -24.91
CA VAL A 155 4.69 11.96 -25.04
C VAL A 155 5.86 11.82 -24.08
N ASP A 156 6.46 12.93 -23.67
CA ASP A 156 7.65 12.98 -22.83
C ASP A 156 7.29 13.32 -21.37
N TYR A 157 7.73 12.45 -20.47
CA TYR A 157 7.58 12.61 -19.03
C TYR A 157 8.92 12.43 -18.34
N VAL A 158 9.04 12.98 -17.13
CA VAL A 158 10.00 12.46 -16.15
C VAL A 158 9.28 11.59 -15.15
N ARG A 159 9.92 10.51 -14.72
CA ARG A 159 9.38 9.56 -13.75
C ARG A 159 10.38 9.24 -12.64
N ALA A 160 9.87 9.00 -11.45
CA ALA A 160 10.65 8.59 -10.29
C ALA A 160 9.85 7.64 -9.39
N TRP A 161 10.55 6.75 -8.69
CA TRP A 161 9.96 5.93 -7.63
C TRP A 161 9.93 6.72 -6.33
N TRP A 162 8.73 6.84 -5.75
CA TRP A 162 8.50 7.53 -4.49
C TRP A 162 8.19 6.52 -3.38
N HIS A 163 9.11 6.42 -2.41
CA HIS A 163 9.07 5.42 -1.36
C HIS A 163 8.21 5.81 -0.16
N PHE A 164 7.38 4.88 0.28
CA PHE A 164 6.56 4.92 1.50
C PHE A 164 7.01 3.81 2.44
N ASP A 165 7.61 4.18 3.57
CA ASP A 165 8.03 3.26 4.62
C ASP A 165 6.86 2.90 5.55
N PHE A 166 6.62 1.61 5.70
CA PHE A 166 5.56 1.03 6.53
C PHE A 166 6.12 0.23 7.72
N SER A 167 7.45 0.13 7.86
CA SER A 167 8.12 -0.70 8.87
C SER A 167 7.75 -0.38 10.32
N ASP A 168 7.30 0.85 10.58
CA ASP A 168 6.84 1.34 11.89
C ASP A 168 5.30 1.39 12.05
N VAL A 169 4.55 1.05 11.00
CA VAL A 169 3.07 0.99 11.03
C VAL A 169 2.58 -0.43 11.12
N ILE A 170 3.20 -1.33 10.36
CA ILE A 170 2.77 -2.72 10.25
C ILE A 170 3.58 -3.53 11.26
N PRO A 171 2.92 -4.20 12.22
CA PRO A 171 3.60 -4.93 13.28
C PRO A 171 4.46 -6.06 12.71
N GLU A 172 5.51 -6.44 13.44
CA GLU A 172 6.39 -7.55 13.06
C GLU A 172 5.68 -8.92 13.06
N GLU A 173 4.59 -9.03 13.83
CA GLU A 173 3.68 -10.18 13.79
C GLU A 173 2.96 -10.31 12.45
N GLY A 174 3.03 -9.26 11.62
CA GLY A 174 2.69 -9.34 10.22
C GLY A 174 1.27 -9.00 9.84
N LEU A 175 0.94 -9.38 8.62
CA LEU A 175 -0.41 -9.44 8.07
C LEU A 175 -0.98 -10.84 8.31
N THR A 176 -2.30 -10.90 8.47
CA THR A 176 -3.01 -12.15 8.79
C THR A 176 -3.51 -12.88 7.55
N SER A 177 -3.72 -12.17 6.45
CA SER A 177 -4.10 -12.71 5.15
C SER A 177 -2.88 -12.92 4.26
N THR A 178 -2.98 -13.83 3.29
CA THR A 178 -2.04 -13.93 2.16
C THR A 178 -2.43 -13.00 1.02
N ASP A 179 -3.72 -12.69 0.89
CA ASP A 179 -4.21 -11.66 -0.03
C ASP A 179 -4.24 -10.31 0.68
N TYR A 180 -3.77 -9.27 0.00
CA TYR A 180 -3.68 -7.92 0.53
C TYR A 180 -3.94 -6.91 -0.57
N ALA A 181 -4.43 -5.73 -0.22
CA ALA A 181 -4.64 -4.67 -1.20
C ALA A 181 -3.72 -3.48 -0.97
N VAL A 182 -3.17 -2.93 -2.05
CA VAL A 182 -2.45 -1.66 -2.07
C VAL A 182 -3.31 -0.61 -2.76
N GLY A 183 -3.78 0.36 -2.00
CA GLY A 183 -4.55 1.51 -2.48
C GLY A 183 -3.74 2.79 -2.50
N LEU A 184 -3.96 3.62 -3.51
CA LEU A 184 -3.50 4.99 -3.60
C LEU A 184 -4.69 5.92 -3.48
N TYR A 185 -4.63 6.87 -2.55
CA TYR A 185 -5.68 7.88 -2.31
C TYR A 185 -5.11 9.28 -2.50
N TRP A 186 -5.86 10.13 -3.22
CA TRP A 186 -5.50 11.52 -3.51
C TRP A 186 -6.29 12.49 -2.63
N PRO A 187 -5.87 12.77 -1.38
CA PRO A 187 -6.68 13.52 -0.42
C PRO A 187 -6.88 14.99 -0.82
N GLU A 188 -5.80 15.68 -1.21
CA GLU A 188 -5.79 17.12 -1.40
C GLU A 188 -4.62 17.55 -2.29
N GLY A 189 -4.74 18.76 -2.87
CA GLY A 189 -3.71 19.35 -3.72
C GLY A 189 -3.80 18.89 -5.19
N PRO A 190 -2.83 19.29 -6.02
CA PRO A 190 -2.73 18.76 -7.38
C PRO A 190 -2.44 17.26 -7.28
N ALA A 191 -3.29 16.43 -7.88
CA ALA A 191 -3.03 15.00 -7.96
C ALA A 191 -1.75 14.78 -8.79
N PRO A 192 -0.69 14.16 -8.23
CA PRO A 192 0.45 13.78 -9.04
C PRO A 192 -0.05 12.78 -10.08
N LEU A 193 0.42 12.92 -11.32
CA LEU A 193 0.30 11.83 -12.28
C LEU A 193 1.07 10.65 -11.69
N VAL A 194 0.38 9.54 -11.45
CA VAL A 194 1.04 8.28 -11.15
C VAL A 194 1.09 7.49 -12.45
N GLY A 195 2.13 6.69 -12.63
CA GLY A 195 2.11 5.70 -13.70
C GLY A 195 0.96 4.74 -13.45
N TYR A 196 0.25 4.36 -14.49
CA TYR A 196 -0.69 3.25 -14.45
C TYR A 196 -0.17 2.10 -15.31
N SER A 197 -0.75 0.93 -15.14
CA SER A 197 -0.31 -0.30 -15.77
C SER A 197 -1.50 -0.99 -16.45
N PHE A 198 -1.30 -1.55 -17.64
CA PHE A 198 -2.21 -2.56 -18.22
C PHE A 198 -1.85 -3.95 -17.69
N TYR A 199 -1.88 -4.11 -16.37
CA TYR A 199 -1.62 -5.41 -15.79
C TYR A 199 -2.81 -6.32 -16.11
N ASP A 200 -2.55 -7.43 -16.82
CA ASP A 200 -3.55 -8.41 -17.28
C ASP A 200 -4.08 -9.26 -16.10
N ARG A 201 -4.60 -8.58 -15.08
CA ARG A 201 -5.40 -9.15 -13.99
C ARG A 201 -6.88 -8.92 -14.28
N PRO A 202 -7.76 -9.84 -13.85
CA PRO A 202 -9.19 -9.60 -13.90
C PRO A 202 -9.54 -8.25 -13.27
N CYS A 203 -10.40 -7.48 -13.93
CA CYS A 203 -10.97 -6.24 -13.37
C CYS A 203 -11.65 -6.42 -12.01
N ALA A 204 -12.01 -7.66 -11.66
CA ALA A 204 -12.58 -8.00 -10.37
C ALA A 204 -11.59 -7.79 -9.20
N ASP A 205 -10.29 -7.86 -9.45
CA ASP A 205 -9.25 -7.69 -8.43
C ASP A 205 -8.91 -6.19 -8.19
N ASN A 206 -9.59 -5.31 -8.93
CA ASN A 206 -9.35 -3.88 -9.02
C ASN A 206 -10.42 -3.14 -8.25
N TRP A 207 -10.02 -2.23 -7.38
CA TRP A 207 -10.95 -1.47 -6.57
C TRP A 207 -10.77 0.01 -6.81
N THR A 208 -11.87 0.73 -6.87
CA THR A 208 -11.88 2.18 -6.89
C THR A 208 -12.97 2.69 -5.95
N ASN A 209 -12.75 3.85 -5.35
CA ASN A 209 -13.83 4.58 -4.70
C ASN A 209 -14.50 5.59 -5.66
N TYR A 210 -14.10 5.64 -6.93
CA TYR A 210 -14.66 6.51 -7.94
C TYR A 210 -15.91 5.90 -8.57
N ASP A 211 -16.98 6.68 -8.73
CA ASP A 211 -18.18 6.27 -9.45
C ASP A 211 -18.25 6.97 -10.82
N GLU A 212 -17.98 6.24 -11.90
CA GLU A 212 -18.13 6.74 -13.28
C GLU A 212 -19.57 7.13 -13.62
N ALA A 213 -20.57 6.49 -12.98
CA ALA A 213 -21.98 6.77 -13.22
C ALA A 213 -22.50 7.99 -12.43
N ASP A 214 -21.76 8.44 -11.41
CA ASP A 214 -22.03 9.63 -10.62
C ASP A 214 -20.73 10.45 -10.45
N PRO A 215 -20.22 11.05 -11.54
CA PRO A 215 -18.93 11.73 -11.53
C PRO A 215 -18.97 12.88 -10.51
N PRO A 216 -18.05 12.93 -9.53
CA PRO A 216 -18.10 13.94 -8.49
C PRO A 216 -17.74 15.30 -9.10
N TYR A 217 -18.75 16.14 -9.26
CA TYR A 217 -18.57 17.56 -8.99
C TYR A 217 -18.25 17.70 -7.49
N VAL A 218 -16.97 17.66 -7.14
CA VAL A 218 -16.41 18.19 -5.88
C VAL A 218 -17.08 17.61 -4.61
N GLY A 219 -16.74 16.37 -4.25
CA GLY A 219 -17.11 15.78 -2.96
C GLY A 219 -16.41 14.45 -2.73
N GLU A 220 -16.10 14.13 -1.47
CA GLU A 220 -15.70 12.77 -1.10
C GLU A 220 -16.76 11.79 -1.62
N SER A 221 -16.34 10.81 -2.41
CA SER A 221 -17.20 9.69 -2.76
C SER A 221 -17.68 9.04 -1.46
N THR A 222 -18.98 9.14 -1.20
CA THR A 222 -19.62 8.50 -0.04
C THR A 222 -19.89 7.02 -0.28
N SER A 223 -19.75 6.57 -1.53
CA SER A 223 -19.65 5.16 -1.87
C SER A 223 -18.28 4.67 -1.40
N GLY A 224 -18.28 3.69 -0.49
CA GLY A 224 -17.08 2.95 -0.15
C GLY A 224 -16.40 2.33 -1.37
N TRP A 225 -15.38 1.51 -1.14
CA TRP A 225 -14.67 0.83 -2.21
C TRP A 225 -15.63 -0.02 -3.05
N SER A 226 -15.49 0.03 -4.37
CA SER A 226 -16.22 -0.83 -5.28
C SER A 226 -15.27 -1.50 -6.25
N SER A 227 -15.52 -2.76 -6.58
CA SER A 227 -14.71 -3.48 -7.55
C SER A 227 -15.02 -2.98 -8.96
N ASN A 228 -13.97 -2.71 -9.76
CA ASN A 228 -14.12 -2.23 -11.14
C ASN A 228 -14.84 -3.26 -12.01
N GLY A 229 -14.69 -4.56 -11.71
CA GLY A 229 -15.42 -5.63 -12.40
C GLY A 229 -16.95 -5.49 -12.35
N ALA A 230 -17.50 -4.76 -11.38
CA ALA A 230 -18.94 -4.50 -11.28
C ALA A 230 -19.40 -3.28 -12.10
N ARG A 231 -18.49 -2.39 -12.50
CA ARG A 231 -18.81 -1.07 -13.08
C ARG A 231 -18.25 -0.81 -14.48
N ASN A 232 -17.24 -1.56 -14.93
CA ASN A 232 -16.50 -1.20 -16.14
C ASN A 232 -16.99 -1.98 -17.38
N LEU A 233 -17.62 -1.28 -18.33
CA LEU A 233 -18.23 -1.88 -19.54
C LEU A 233 -17.21 -2.25 -20.64
N ASN A 234 -15.97 -1.78 -20.53
CA ASN A 234 -14.94 -1.90 -21.59
C ASN A 234 -13.73 -2.79 -21.23
N ASN A 235 -13.69 -3.43 -20.05
CA ASN A 235 -12.61 -4.34 -19.59
C ASN A 235 -11.18 -3.73 -19.51
N GLU A 236 -11.02 -2.41 -19.60
CA GLU A 236 -9.72 -1.76 -19.45
C GLU A 236 -9.48 -1.44 -17.98
N CYS A 237 -8.71 -2.30 -17.33
CA CYS A 237 -8.35 -2.15 -15.93
C CYS A 237 -6.92 -1.65 -15.80
N ASN A 238 -6.82 -0.39 -15.41
CA ASN A 238 -5.57 0.29 -15.18
C ASN A 238 -5.29 0.31 -13.68
N TRP A 239 -4.03 0.11 -13.31
CA TRP A 239 -3.61 0.02 -11.91
C TRP A 239 -2.44 0.94 -11.65
N PRO A 240 -2.36 1.61 -10.50
CA PRO A 240 -1.19 2.40 -10.18
C PRO A 240 0.08 1.56 -10.20
N MET A 241 1.16 2.14 -10.72
CA MET A 241 2.44 1.48 -10.84
C MET A 241 3.13 1.44 -9.48
N VAL A 242 3.16 0.27 -8.85
CA VAL A 242 3.72 0.06 -7.50
C VAL A 242 4.82 -1.00 -7.46
N LYS A 243 5.73 -0.84 -6.49
CA LYS A 243 6.62 -1.90 -6.00
C LYS A 243 6.32 -2.12 -4.54
N VAL A 244 6.14 -3.37 -4.13
CA VAL A 244 5.84 -3.73 -2.74
C VAL A 244 7.02 -4.49 -2.18
N TYR A 245 7.58 -4.00 -1.09
CA TYR A 245 8.66 -4.64 -0.35
C TYR A 245 8.07 -5.41 0.81
N THR A 246 8.47 -6.68 0.96
CA THR A 246 7.99 -7.57 2.01
C THR A 246 9.15 -8.05 2.87
N GLU A 247 8.85 -8.36 4.12
CA GLU A 247 9.76 -9.02 5.06
C GLU A 247 9.06 -10.27 5.56
N LEU A 248 9.75 -11.41 5.46
CA LEU A 248 9.33 -12.64 6.12
C LEU A 248 10.16 -12.81 7.39
N ARG A 249 9.47 -13.13 8.48
CA ARG A 249 10.06 -13.54 9.72
C ARG A 249 9.71 -15.00 9.98
N SER A 250 10.71 -15.85 10.18
CA SER A 250 10.51 -17.25 10.51
C SER A 250 11.43 -17.68 11.66
N ALA A 251 11.15 -18.82 12.30
CA ALA A 251 12.12 -19.37 13.23
C ALA A 251 13.40 -19.77 12.49
N CYS A 252 14.56 -19.44 13.05
CA CYS A 252 15.82 -19.86 12.47
C CYS A 252 15.95 -21.38 12.53
N GLN A 253 16.09 -22.05 11.38
CA GLN A 253 16.47 -23.45 11.34
C GLN A 253 17.92 -23.57 11.86
N LYS A 254 18.12 -24.39 12.90
CA LYS A 254 19.44 -24.69 13.47
C LYS A 254 20.17 -25.75 12.67
#